data_AF-A0A067KGA6-F1
#
_entry.id   AF-A0A067KGA6-F1
#
_cell.length_a   1.000
_cell.length_b   1.000
_cell.length_c   1.000
_cell.angle_alpha   90.00
_cell.angle_beta   90.00
_cell.angle_gamma   90.00
#
_symmetry.space_group_name_H-M   'P 1'
#
loop_
_entity.id
_entity.type
_entity.pdbx_description
1 polymer ?
#
loop_
_entity_poly.entity_id
_entity_poly.type
_entity_poly.pdbx_seq_one_letter_code
_entity_poly.pdbx_strand_id
1 'polypeptide(L)'
;MKSAISTLFSFKNLNLHHSPFSPSHVRSSIDHSKSITPALYHSINNNNYINFNRRFKFHTAIRPIMASSFKPEQARAPPALPSPAPPVTKFKIGLCQLLVTADKERNIAHARKAIEEAAGKGAKLVVLPEIWNSPYSNDSFPVYAEEIDAGSDASPSTAMLSEVASLFNITIVGGSIPERSGDRLYNTCCVFDTEGKLIAKHRKIHLFDIDIPGKITFMESKTLTAGESPTIVDTEVGRIGIGICYDIRFQELAMIYAARGAHLICYPGAFNMTTGPLHWELLQRARAVDNQLYVATCSPARDVGAGYVAWGHSTLVGPFGEILATTEHKQDIIIAEIDYSIIELRRTSLPLTKQRRGDLYQLVDIQRLNSQS
;
A
#
# COMPACT_ATOMS: atom_id res chain seq x y z
N MET A 1 0.71 -65.40 -12.65
CA MET A 1 -0.29 -66.43 -12.98
C MET A 1 -1.64 -66.02 -12.37
N LYS A 2 -2.65 -65.84 -13.24
CA LYS A 2 -4.13 -65.97 -13.12
C LYS A 2 -4.77 -65.79 -11.72
N SER A 3 -5.88 -65.08 -11.48
CA SER A 3 -7.06 -64.60 -12.27
C SER A 3 -7.74 -63.46 -11.46
N ALA A 4 -8.28 -62.35 -11.97
CA ALA A 4 -9.35 -62.12 -12.95
C ALA A 4 -10.73 -62.66 -12.55
N ILE A 5 -11.64 -61.78 -12.08
CA ILE A 5 -13.09 -61.84 -12.34
C ILE A 5 -13.61 -60.40 -12.57
N SER A 6 -14.26 -60.24 -13.71
CA SER A 6 -14.96 -59.07 -14.24
C SER A 6 -16.44 -59.07 -13.87
N THR A 7 -17.10 -57.90 -13.81
CA THR A 7 -18.42 -57.74 -14.46
C THR A 7 -18.70 -56.27 -14.81
N LEU A 8 -18.96 -56.03 -16.10
CA LEU A 8 -19.56 -54.83 -16.70
C LEU A 8 -21.10 -54.98 -16.76
N PHE A 9 -21.85 -53.88 -16.71
CA PHE A 9 -23.06 -53.55 -17.51
C PHE A 9 -23.39 -52.06 -17.26
N SER A 10 -23.10 -51.11 -18.16
CA SER A 10 -23.80 -50.70 -19.40
C SER A 10 -25.01 -49.76 -19.23
N PHE A 11 -24.77 -48.51 -19.62
CA PHE A 11 -25.61 -47.52 -20.33
C PHE A 11 -27.10 -47.33 -20.01
N LYS A 12 -27.45 -46.07 -19.71
CA LYS A 12 -28.59 -45.37 -20.36
C LYS A 12 -28.30 -43.88 -20.54
N ASN A 13 -28.31 -43.47 -21.81
CA ASN A 13 -28.38 -42.10 -22.31
C ASN A 13 -29.67 -41.41 -21.86
N LEU A 14 -29.62 -40.11 -21.58
CA LEU A 14 -30.71 -39.17 -21.82
C LEU A 14 -30.10 -37.80 -22.19
N ASN A 15 -30.36 -37.41 -23.44
CA ASN A 15 -30.11 -36.10 -24.04
C ASN A 15 -31.24 -35.11 -23.68
N LEU A 16 -31.00 -33.83 -24.06
CA LEU A 16 -31.88 -32.64 -24.11
C LEU A 16 -31.59 -31.69 -22.92
N HIS A 17 -31.06 -30.47 -23.07
CA HIS A 17 -31.39 -29.43 -24.05
C HIS A 17 -30.19 -28.55 -24.42
N HIS A 18 -30.13 -28.18 -25.71
CA HIS A 18 -29.35 -27.10 -26.28
C HIS A 18 -30.00 -25.73 -26.03
N SER A 19 -29.19 -24.70 -25.78
CA SER A 19 -29.44 -23.31 -26.16
C SER A 19 -28.11 -22.61 -26.49
N PRO A 20 -27.91 -22.05 -27.70
CA PRO A 20 -26.67 -21.36 -28.05
C PRO A 20 -26.86 -19.84 -27.97
N PHE A 21 -25.99 -19.16 -27.21
CA PHE A 21 -25.74 -17.73 -27.40
C PHE A 21 -24.55 -17.56 -28.34
N SER A 22 -24.80 -16.99 -29.53
CA SER A 22 -23.75 -16.51 -30.43
C SER A 22 -23.55 -15.00 -30.26
N PRO A 23 -22.31 -14.49 -30.36
CA PRO A 23 -22.01 -13.06 -30.33
C PRO A 23 -22.10 -12.45 -31.73
N SER A 24 -22.78 -11.30 -31.88
CA SER A 24 -22.78 -10.54 -33.13
C SER A 24 -21.60 -9.57 -33.16
N HIS A 25 -20.73 -9.77 -34.14
CA HIS A 25 -19.77 -8.81 -34.64
C HIS A 25 -20.49 -7.64 -35.32
N VAL A 26 -20.06 -6.40 -35.04
CA VAL A 26 -20.16 -5.28 -35.99
C VAL A 26 -18.79 -4.61 -36.05
N ARG A 27 -18.07 -4.90 -37.14
CA ARG A 27 -16.99 -4.08 -37.68
C ARG A 27 -17.52 -3.51 -38.99
N SER A 28 -17.51 -2.19 -39.15
CA SER A 28 -17.46 -1.54 -40.47
C SER A 28 -16.59 -0.29 -40.38
N SER A 29 -15.37 -0.43 -40.87
CA SER A 29 -14.52 0.64 -41.39
C SER A 29 -15.07 1.14 -42.74
N ILE A 30 -14.93 2.44 -43.02
CA ILE A 30 -14.31 2.99 -44.25
C ILE A 30 -14.33 4.53 -44.21
N ASP A 31 -13.20 5.07 -44.64
CA ASP A 31 -12.78 6.44 -44.89
C ASP A 31 -13.74 7.35 -45.69
N HIS A 32 -13.68 8.66 -45.43
CA HIS A 32 -13.05 9.57 -46.40
C HIS A 32 -12.77 10.97 -45.82
N SER A 33 -11.48 11.29 -45.85
CA SER A 33 -10.86 12.60 -45.84
C SER A 33 -11.45 13.58 -46.86
N LYS A 34 -11.57 14.87 -46.50
CA LYS A 34 -11.29 16.00 -47.41
C LYS A 34 -10.98 17.28 -46.62
N SER A 35 -9.69 17.63 -46.65
CA SER A 35 -9.12 18.92 -46.31
C SER A 35 -9.35 19.94 -47.44
N ILE A 36 -9.73 21.19 -47.11
CA ILE A 36 -9.46 22.36 -47.95
C ILE A 36 -9.02 23.52 -47.03
N THR A 37 -7.84 24.06 -47.33
CA THR A 37 -7.14 25.20 -46.71
C THR A 37 -7.57 26.56 -47.30
N PRO A 38 -7.15 27.70 -46.70
CA PRO A 38 -7.84 29.00 -46.77
C PRO A 38 -7.15 30.05 -47.65
N ALA A 39 -7.90 31.08 -48.05
CA ALA A 39 -7.44 32.39 -48.55
C ALA A 39 -8.64 33.35 -48.39
N LEU A 40 -8.58 34.62 -47.97
CA LEU A 40 -7.67 35.71 -48.30
C LEU A 40 -7.83 36.85 -47.27
N TYR A 41 -6.72 37.57 -47.06
CA TYR A 41 -6.65 38.91 -46.47
C TYR A 41 -7.35 39.95 -47.36
N HIS A 42 -8.05 40.91 -46.75
CA HIS A 42 -8.10 42.29 -47.24
C HIS A 42 -8.28 43.28 -46.08
N SER A 43 -7.78 44.48 -46.31
CA SER A 43 -7.30 45.46 -45.34
C SER A 43 -7.93 46.83 -45.64
N ILE A 44 -8.09 47.66 -44.59
CA ILE A 44 -8.28 49.13 -44.56
C ILE A 44 -9.69 49.65 -44.96
N ASN A 45 -10.41 50.35 -44.08
CA ASN A 45 -10.23 51.81 -43.88
C ASN A 45 -11.06 52.39 -42.72
N ASN A 46 -10.60 53.56 -42.26
CA ASN A 46 -10.97 54.29 -41.06
C ASN A 46 -12.07 55.33 -41.28
N ASN A 47 -12.64 55.78 -40.15
CA ASN A 47 -13.40 57.03 -39.90
C ASN A 47 -14.90 57.09 -40.25
N ASN A 48 -15.73 57.21 -39.20
CA ASN A 48 -16.54 58.42 -39.00
C ASN A 48 -16.94 58.60 -37.51
N TYR A 49 -16.69 59.81 -37.02
CA TYR A 49 -17.05 60.35 -35.71
C TYR A 49 -18.57 60.47 -35.56
N ILE A 50 -19.11 60.18 -34.37
CA ILE A 50 -20.23 60.92 -33.75
C ILE A 50 -20.02 60.91 -32.22
N ASN A 51 -20.07 62.11 -31.65
CA ASN A 51 -20.03 62.44 -30.22
C ASN A 51 -21.21 61.85 -29.45
N PHE A 52 -20.96 61.24 -28.29
CA PHE A 52 -21.93 61.21 -27.19
C PHE A 52 -21.23 61.37 -25.83
N ASN A 53 -21.31 62.58 -25.28
CA ASN A 53 -20.96 62.88 -23.90
C ASN A 53 -22.00 62.26 -22.96
N ARG A 54 -21.63 61.17 -22.26
CA ARG A 54 -22.29 60.77 -21.01
C ARG A 54 -21.22 60.43 -19.97
N ARG A 55 -21.04 61.35 -19.02
CA ARG A 55 -20.32 61.10 -17.76
C ARG A 55 -21.05 60.00 -16.98
N PHE A 56 -20.59 58.77 -17.10
CA PHE A 56 -20.82 57.76 -16.06
C PHE A 56 -19.61 57.76 -15.13
N LYS A 57 -19.79 58.28 -13.92
CA LYS A 57 -18.87 58.01 -12.82
C LYS A 57 -19.04 56.55 -12.43
N PHE A 58 -18.27 55.66 -13.04
CA PHE A 58 -18.04 54.34 -12.47
C PHE A 58 -17.06 54.51 -11.31
N HIS A 59 -17.59 54.50 -10.09
CA HIS A 59 -16.78 54.11 -8.95
C HIS A 59 -16.47 52.62 -9.10
N THR A 60 -15.40 52.29 -9.82
CA THR A 60 -14.73 51.00 -9.66
C THR A 60 -14.11 50.98 -8.28
N ALA A 61 -14.90 50.59 -7.28
CA ALA A 61 -14.35 50.05 -6.06
C ALA A 61 -13.61 48.76 -6.46
N ILE A 62 -12.30 48.88 -6.68
CA ILE A 62 -11.40 47.73 -6.67
C ILE A 62 -11.47 47.22 -5.23
N ARG A 63 -12.41 46.32 -4.95
CA ARG A 63 -12.28 45.48 -3.76
C ARG A 63 -10.97 44.72 -3.96
N PRO A 64 -10.01 44.81 -3.03
CA PRO A 64 -8.89 43.90 -3.09
C PRO A 64 -9.51 42.50 -3.10
N ILE A 65 -9.19 41.70 -4.11
CA ILE A 65 -9.43 40.27 -4.05
C ILE A 65 -8.69 39.86 -2.79
N MET A 66 -9.44 39.60 -1.71
CA MET A 66 -8.87 39.13 -0.46
C MET A 66 -8.01 37.94 -0.84
N ALA A 67 -6.69 38.09 -0.75
CA ALA A 67 -5.77 37.00 -0.99
C ALA A 67 -6.30 35.84 -0.14
N SER A 68 -6.72 34.75 -0.79
CA SER A 68 -7.30 33.62 -0.08
C SER A 68 -6.24 33.11 0.88
N SER A 69 -6.40 33.43 2.17
CA SER A 69 -5.45 33.03 3.21
C SER A 69 -5.71 31.56 3.49
N PHE A 70 -5.19 30.70 2.61
CA PHE A 70 -5.30 29.25 2.76
C PHE A 70 -4.59 28.73 4.01
N LYS A 71 -3.65 29.51 4.57
CA LYS A 71 -2.85 29.19 5.76
C LYS A 71 -2.33 27.74 5.76
N PRO A 72 -1.69 27.27 4.67
CA PRO A 72 -1.24 25.88 4.55
C PRO A 72 -0.34 25.41 5.70
N GLU A 73 0.43 26.31 6.29
CA GLU A 73 1.26 26.09 7.47
C GLU A 73 0.47 25.69 8.72
N GLN A 74 -0.82 26.08 8.80
CA GLN A 74 -1.72 25.76 9.91
C GLN A 74 -2.47 24.44 9.69
N ALA A 75 -2.39 23.84 8.50
CA ALA A 75 -3.15 22.63 8.17
C ALA A 75 -2.67 21.36 8.91
N ARG A 76 -1.56 21.44 9.65
CA ARG A 76 -0.97 20.35 10.44
C ARG A 76 -0.48 20.86 11.78
N ALA A 77 -0.77 20.14 12.86
CA ALA A 77 -0.26 20.39 14.19
C ALA A 77 0.38 19.11 14.77
N PRO A 78 1.69 19.09 15.08
CA PRO A 78 2.68 20.15 14.78
C PRO A 78 2.87 20.36 13.26
N PRO A 79 3.64 21.39 12.83
CA PRO A 79 4.01 21.55 11.43
C PRO A 79 4.67 20.31 10.82
N ALA A 80 4.58 20.14 9.50
CA ALA A 80 5.23 19.01 8.83
C ALA A 80 6.76 19.09 8.96
N LEU A 81 7.42 17.94 9.15
CA LEU A 81 8.88 17.85 9.10
C LEU A 81 9.32 17.83 7.64
N PRO A 82 10.47 18.44 7.32
CA PRO A 82 11.11 18.17 6.04
C PRO A 82 11.43 16.68 5.92
N SER A 83 11.28 16.12 4.72
CA SER A 83 11.79 14.78 4.44
C SER A 83 13.31 14.80 4.63
N PRO A 84 13.90 13.88 5.42
CA PRO A 84 15.36 13.80 5.52
C PRO A 84 15.91 13.41 4.16
N ALA A 85 17.13 13.88 3.83
CA ALA A 85 17.79 13.42 2.62
C ALA A 85 17.95 11.88 2.70
N PRO A 86 17.39 11.11 1.76
CA PRO A 86 17.49 9.66 1.83
C PRO A 86 18.96 9.26 1.56
N PRO A 87 19.52 8.26 2.29
CA PRO A 87 20.92 7.87 2.10
C PRO A 87 21.20 7.34 0.68
N VAL A 88 20.19 6.78 0.02
CA VAL A 88 20.20 6.39 -1.39
C VAL A 88 18.99 6.99 -2.12
N THR A 89 19.19 7.38 -3.37
CA THR A 89 18.14 8.01 -4.21
C THR A 89 17.39 7.00 -5.07
N LYS A 90 18.07 5.93 -5.50
CA LYS A 90 17.50 4.82 -6.28
C LYS A 90 17.93 3.48 -5.71
N PHE A 91 17.00 2.54 -5.61
CA PHE A 91 17.28 1.18 -5.15
C PHE A 91 16.16 0.23 -5.56
N LYS A 92 16.41 -1.09 -5.45
CA LYS A 92 15.39 -2.11 -5.69
C LYS A 92 14.71 -2.53 -4.39
N ILE A 93 13.39 -2.72 -4.44
CA ILE A 93 12.58 -3.32 -3.38
C ILE A 93 12.13 -4.73 -3.79
N GLY A 94 12.16 -5.66 -2.83
CA GLY A 94 11.63 -7.01 -2.92
C GLY A 94 10.32 -7.14 -2.14
N LEU A 95 9.21 -7.51 -2.79
CA LEU A 95 7.96 -7.87 -2.10
C LEU A 95 7.75 -9.37 -2.19
N CYS A 96 7.86 -10.08 -1.07
CA CYS A 96 7.81 -11.53 -1.04
C CYS A 96 6.39 -12.01 -0.71
N GLN A 97 5.61 -12.38 -1.74
CA GLN A 97 4.29 -12.95 -1.55
C GLN A 97 4.42 -14.45 -1.20
N LEU A 98 4.32 -14.78 0.08
CA LEU A 98 4.59 -16.12 0.61
C LEU A 98 3.33 -16.98 0.73
N LEU A 99 3.41 -18.26 0.37
CA LEU A 99 2.40 -19.23 0.76
C LEU A 99 2.62 -19.62 2.24
N VAL A 100 1.63 -19.31 3.07
CA VAL A 100 1.68 -19.55 4.52
C VAL A 100 0.98 -20.87 4.86
N THR A 101 1.61 -21.66 5.72
CA THR A 101 1.11 -22.97 6.15
C THR A 101 0.94 -23.02 7.68
N ALA A 102 0.42 -24.13 8.22
CA ALA A 102 0.39 -24.37 9.66
C ALA A 102 1.76 -24.78 10.25
N ASP A 103 2.76 -25.04 9.41
CA ASP A 103 4.11 -25.41 9.85
C ASP A 103 4.99 -24.15 9.95
N LYS A 104 5.22 -23.67 11.18
CA LYS A 104 6.00 -22.45 11.44
C LYS A 104 7.42 -22.56 10.90
N GLU A 105 8.10 -23.68 11.13
CA GLU A 105 9.48 -23.87 10.68
C GLU A 105 9.57 -23.83 9.15
N ARG A 106 8.60 -24.45 8.47
CA ARG A 106 8.48 -24.36 7.01
C ARG A 106 8.25 -22.93 6.54
N ASN A 107 7.39 -22.18 7.22
CA ASN A 107 7.14 -20.77 6.87
C ASN A 107 8.42 -19.93 7.02
N ILE A 108 9.19 -20.12 8.10
CA ILE A 108 10.48 -19.47 8.33
C ILE A 108 11.49 -19.83 7.24
N ALA A 109 11.62 -21.12 6.90
CA ALA A 109 12.51 -21.56 5.84
C ALA A 109 12.13 -20.99 4.46
N HIS A 110 10.83 -20.91 4.15
CA HIS A 110 10.33 -20.30 2.93
C HIS A 110 10.59 -18.80 2.88
N ALA A 111 10.33 -18.09 3.97
CA ALA A 111 10.60 -16.65 4.08
C ALA A 111 12.08 -16.35 3.88
N ARG A 112 12.98 -17.10 4.54
CA ARG A 112 14.43 -17.00 4.36
C ARG A 112 14.81 -17.13 2.89
N LYS A 113 14.36 -18.19 2.21
CA LYS A 113 14.68 -18.43 0.79
C LYS A 113 14.20 -17.29 -0.12
N ALA A 114 13.01 -16.75 0.14
CA ALA A 114 12.47 -15.63 -0.63
C ALA A 114 13.29 -14.34 -0.42
N ILE A 115 13.71 -14.07 0.82
CA ILE A 115 14.59 -12.93 1.14
C ILE A 115 15.94 -13.09 0.43
N GLU A 116 16.56 -14.26 0.52
CA GLU A 116 17.81 -14.59 -0.16
C GLU A 116 17.71 -14.39 -1.68
N GLU A 117 16.62 -14.85 -2.28
CA GLU A 117 16.36 -14.67 -3.71
C GLU A 117 16.20 -13.18 -4.08
N ALA A 118 15.45 -12.41 -3.29
CA ALA A 118 15.27 -10.99 -3.51
C ALA A 118 16.59 -10.21 -3.38
N ALA A 119 17.37 -10.52 -2.34
CA ALA A 119 18.70 -9.97 -2.12
C ALA A 119 19.65 -10.30 -3.28
N GLY A 120 19.65 -11.55 -3.74
CA GLY A 120 20.44 -12.00 -4.90
C GLY A 120 20.07 -11.28 -6.21
N LYS A 121 18.83 -10.79 -6.33
CA LYS A 121 18.36 -9.94 -7.45
C LYS A 121 18.65 -8.43 -7.25
N GLY A 122 19.35 -8.09 -6.17
CA GLY A 122 19.82 -6.74 -5.85
C GLY A 122 18.84 -5.88 -5.06
N ALA A 123 17.82 -6.48 -4.43
CA ALA A 123 16.95 -5.74 -3.51
C ALA A 123 17.78 -5.17 -2.34
N LYS A 124 17.51 -3.91 -1.97
CA LYS A 124 18.07 -3.25 -0.77
C LYS A 124 17.06 -3.11 0.35
N LEU A 125 15.78 -3.21 0.00
CA LEU A 125 14.66 -3.31 0.92
C LEU A 125 13.88 -4.58 0.60
N VAL A 126 13.58 -5.41 1.60
CA VAL A 126 12.66 -6.54 1.45
C VAL A 126 11.48 -6.37 2.38
N VAL A 127 10.28 -6.68 1.89
CA VAL A 127 9.03 -6.64 2.65
C VAL A 127 8.40 -8.03 2.65
N LEU A 128 8.08 -8.53 3.85
CA LEU A 128 7.30 -9.77 4.04
C LEU A 128 5.81 -9.46 4.29
N PRO A 129 4.92 -10.47 4.19
CA PRO A 129 3.49 -10.24 4.35
C PRO A 129 3.01 -10.24 5.81
N GLU A 130 1.75 -9.88 6.04
CA GLU A 130 1.12 -9.97 7.37
C GLU A 130 0.99 -11.43 7.84
N ILE A 131 1.28 -11.67 9.12
CA ILE A 131 1.21 -12.98 9.81
C ILE A 131 1.79 -14.10 8.94
N TRP A 132 3.03 -13.91 8.50
CA TRP A 132 3.67 -14.81 7.55
C TRP A 132 4.17 -16.11 8.17
N ASN A 133 4.33 -16.15 9.50
CA ASN A 133 4.89 -17.30 10.21
C ASN A 133 3.83 -18.31 10.69
N SER A 134 2.53 -18.03 10.52
CA SER A 134 1.44 -18.87 11.04
C SER A 134 0.11 -18.68 10.29
N PRO A 135 -0.89 -19.58 10.43
CA PRO A 135 -2.23 -19.32 9.91
C PRO A 135 -2.87 -18.07 10.53
N TYR A 136 -3.62 -17.31 9.72
CA TYR A 136 -4.34 -16.12 10.17
C TYR A 136 -5.68 -16.51 10.82
N SER A 137 -5.67 -16.78 12.13
CA SER A 137 -6.89 -17.03 12.90
C SER A 137 -6.70 -16.73 14.39
N ASN A 138 -7.80 -16.37 15.06
CA ASN A 138 -7.85 -16.12 16.51
C ASN A 138 -7.35 -17.32 17.34
N ASP A 139 -7.63 -18.55 16.90
CA ASP A 139 -7.17 -19.76 17.58
C ASP A 139 -5.66 -19.99 17.41
N SER A 140 -5.09 -19.51 16.30
CA SER A 140 -3.66 -19.68 16.00
C SER A 140 -2.82 -18.63 16.72
N PHE A 141 -3.27 -17.37 16.83
CA PHE A 141 -2.41 -16.30 17.35
C PHE A 141 -1.75 -16.62 18.71
N PRO A 142 -2.45 -17.17 19.73
CA PRO A 142 -1.82 -17.50 21.01
C PRO A 142 -0.79 -18.63 20.91
N VAL A 143 -1.04 -19.61 20.04
CA VAL A 143 -0.20 -20.81 19.88
C VAL A 143 1.09 -20.48 19.14
N TYR A 144 1.01 -19.59 18.15
CA TYR A 144 2.14 -19.24 17.30
C TYR A 144 2.87 -17.98 17.75
N ALA A 145 2.37 -17.28 18.78
CA ALA A 145 2.99 -16.05 19.26
C ALA A 145 4.42 -16.25 19.76
N GLU A 146 5.27 -15.27 19.47
CA GLU A 146 6.67 -15.24 19.88
C GLU A 146 6.95 -14.05 20.79
N GLU A 147 7.89 -14.21 21.72
CA GLU A 147 8.32 -13.16 22.63
C GLU A 147 9.53 -12.44 22.05
N ILE A 148 9.27 -11.43 21.21
CA ILE A 148 10.29 -10.72 20.42
C ILE A 148 11.41 -10.12 21.29
N ASP A 149 11.06 -9.63 22.48
CA ASP A 149 12.01 -8.96 23.37
C ASP A 149 12.77 -9.94 24.30
N ALA A 150 12.42 -11.23 24.30
CA ALA A 150 13.01 -12.26 25.17
C ALA A 150 14.25 -12.95 24.57
N GLY A 151 14.72 -12.48 23.41
CA GLY A 151 15.92 -12.99 22.74
C GLY A 151 15.63 -13.98 21.61
N SER A 152 16.68 -14.39 20.90
CA SER A 152 16.57 -15.12 19.63
C SER A 152 15.84 -16.47 19.75
N ASP A 153 16.05 -17.21 20.84
CA ASP A 153 15.42 -18.53 21.03
C ASP A 153 13.89 -18.40 21.26
N ALA A 154 13.45 -17.29 21.83
CA ALA A 154 12.04 -17.01 22.09
C ALA A 154 11.29 -16.45 20.88
N SER A 155 12.02 -16.02 19.85
CA SER A 155 11.46 -15.55 18.58
C SER A 155 12.31 -15.98 17.38
N PRO A 156 12.21 -17.25 16.96
CA PRO A 156 12.95 -17.76 15.80
C PRO A 156 12.61 -17.02 14.50
N SER A 157 11.39 -16.47 14.39
CA SER A 157 11.00 -15.67 13.22
C SER A 157 11.83 -14.39 13.12
N THR A 158 11.99 -13.65 14.22
CA THR A 158 12.77 -12.40 14.24
C THR A 158 14.28 -12.65 14.23
N ALA A 159 14.74 -13.74 14.85
CA ALA A 159 16.14 -14.17 14.80
C ALA A 159 16.57 -14.45 13.35
N MET A 160 15.75 -15.16 12.57
CA MET A 160 16.01 -15.40 11.16
C MET A 160 16.10 -14.09 10.37
N LEU A 161 15.16 -13.15 10.59
CA LEU A 161 15.15 -11.86 9.89
C LEU A 161 16.39 -11.02 10.20
N SER A 162 16.81 -10.97 11.47
CA SER A 162 18.03 -10.31 11.91
C SER A 162 19.26 -10.88 11.21
N GLU A 163 19.40 -12.21 11.20
CA GLU A 163 20.52 -12.90 10.55
C GLU A 163 20.60 -12.56 9.07
N VAL A 164 19.51 -12.75 8.31
CA VAL A 164 19.54 -12.54 6.85
C VAL A 164 19.66 -11.06 6.46
N ALA A 165 19.14 -10.14 7.27
CA ALA A 165 19.35 -8.70 7.05
C ALA A 165 20.85 -8.35 7.10
N SER A 166 21.55 -8.85 8.13
CA SER A 166 23.00 -8.67 8.28
C SER A 166 23.81 -9.40 7.23
N LEU A 167 23.40 -10.62 6.84
CA LEU A 167 24.14 -11.46 5.90
C LEU A 167 24.16 -10.86 4.48
N PHE A 168 23.06 -10.22 4.09
CA PHE A 168 22.90 -9.63 2.75
C PHE A 168 23.04 -8.11 2.71
N ASN A 169 23.27 -7.46 3.85
CA ASN A 169 23.34 -6.02 4.02
C ASN A 169 22.12 -5.32 3.40
N ILE A 170 20.92 -5.74 3.83
CA ILE A 170 19.65 -5.21 3.36
C ILE A 170 18.77 -4.77 4.53
N THR A 171 17.92 -3.77 4.30
CA THR A 171 16.85 -3.42 5.23
C THR A 171 15.69 -4.40 5.05
N ILE A 172 15.09 -4.87 6.13
CA ILE A 172 13.92 -5.76 6.06
C ILE A 172 12.75 -5.17 6.85
N VAL A 173 11.63 -4.94 6.17
CA VAL A 173 10.32 -4.80 6.81
C VAL A 173 9.75 -6.21 6.94
N GLY A 174 9.87 -6.76 8.15
CA GLY A 174 9.68 -8.18 8.47
C GLY A 174 8.25 -8.67 8.44
N GLY A 175 7.36 -8.05 7.65
CA GLY A 175 5.95 -8.42 7.59
C GLY A 175 5.34 -8.28 8.97
N SER A 176 4.43 -9.18 9.36
CA SER A 176 4.08 -9.28 10.78
C SER A 176 4.01 -10.71 11.28
N ILE A 177 4.10 -10.85 12.60
CA ILE A 177 3.91 -12.11 13.33
C ILE A 177 3.01 -11.85 14.56
N PRO A 178 2.36 -12.89 15.13
CA PRO A 178 1.76 -12.76 16.44
C PRO A 178 2.88 -12.57 17.48
N GLU A 179 2.84 -11.47 18.22
CA GLU A 179 3.77 -11.16 19.31
C GLU A 179 3.10 -11.44 20.65
N ARG A 180 3.82 -12.09 21.56
CA ARG A 180 3.45 -12.19 22.97
C ARG A 180 4.26 -11.17 23.78
N SER A 181 3.57 -10.41 24.62
CA SER A 181 4.17 -9.42 25.50
C SER A 181 3.41 -9.40 26.82
N GLY A 182 3.88 -10.19 27.78
CA GLY A 182 3.15 -10.47 29.02
C GLY A 182 1.88 -11.28 28.73
N ASP A 183 0.74 -10.80 29.24
CA ASP A 183 -0.58 -11.40 29.04
C ASP A 183 -1.25 -11.00 27.71
N ARG A 184 -0.65 -10.07 26.97
CA ARG A 184 -1.21 -9.52 25.73
C ARG A 184 -0.58 -10.14 24.50
N LEU A 185 -1.40 -10.20 23.44
CA LEU A 185 -1.01 -10.60 22.11
C LEU A 185 -1.16 -9.42 21.14
N TYR A 186 -0.26 -9.30 20.18
CA TYR A 186 -0.26 -8.24 19.19
C TYR A 186 -0.01 -8.78 17.77
N ASN A 187 -0.46 -8.06 16.76
CA ASN A 187 -0.04 -8.26 15.37
C ASN A 187 1.12 -7.29 15.11
N THR A 188 2.34 -7.81 14.97
CA THR A 188 3.55 -6.98 15.10
C THR A 188 4.49 -7.11 13.93
N CYS A 189 4.83 -5.96 13.34
CA CYS A 189 5.82 -5.81 12.29
C CYS A 189 7.15 -5.31 12.87
N CYS A 190 8.22 -6.06 12.62
CA CYS A 190 9.58 -5.68 12.99
C CYS A 190 10.33 -5.13 11.77
N VAL A 191 11.18 -4.12 11.98
CA VAL A 191 12.07 -3.59 10.94
C VAL A 191 13.52 -3.80 11.37
N PHE A 192 14.31 -4.41 10.49
CA PHE A 192 15.73 -4.68 10.69
C PHE A 192 16.57 -3.82 9.75
N ASP A 193 17.64 -3.25 10.30
CA ASP A 193 18.64 -2.50 9.52
C ASP A 193 19.63 -3.43 8.83
N THR A 194 20.58 -2.84 8.09
CA THR A 194 21.58 -3.61 7.32
C THR A 194 22.60 -4.35 8.18
N GLU A 195 22.67 -4.07 9.48
CA GLU A 195 23.50 -4.79 10.46
C GLU A 195 22.71 -5.91 11.16
N GLY A 196 21.43 -6.08 10.80
CA GLY A 196 20.54 -7.07 11.40
C GLY A 196 19.94 -6.63 12.74
N LYS A 197 20.08 -5.36 13.13
CA LYS A 197 19.52 -4.86 14.39
C LYS A 197 18.04 -4.51 14.21
N LEU A 198 17.23 -4.87 15.21
CA LEU A 198 15.84 -4.45 15.30
C LEU A 198 15.78 -2.94 15.58
N ILE A 199 15.40 -2.15 14.58
CA ILE A 199 15.34 -0.68 14.64
C ILE A 199 13.93 -0.11 14.81
N ALA A 200 12.89 -0.91 14.54
CA ALA A 200 11.52 -0.55 14.87
C ALA A 200 10.62 -1.77 15.09
N LYS A 201 9.59 -1.56 15.91
CA LYS A 201 8.51 -2.52 16.17
C LYS A 201 7.17 -1.78 16.06
N HIS A 202 6.34 -2.18 15.11
CA HIS A 202 5.02 -1.63 14.87
C HIS A 202 3.95 -2.65 15.24
N ARG A 203 3.16 -2.36 16.28
CA ARG A 203 1.97 -3.13 16.62
C ARG A 203 0.79 -2.52 15.86
N LYS A 204 0.02 -3.36 15.16
CA LYS A 204 -1.16 -2.95 14.36
C LYS A 204 -2.09 -2.08 15.19
N ILE A 205 -2.36 -0.86 14.72
CA ILE A 205 -3.12 0.13 15.48
C ILE A 205 -4.62 -0.14 15.33
N HIS A 206 -5.06 -0.42 14.10
CA HIS A 206 -6.47 -0.66 13.80
C HIS A 206 -6.71 -2.15 13.60
N LEU A 207 -7.30 -2.79 14.61
CA LEU A 207 -7.65 -4.21 14.55
C LEU A 207 -8.77 -4.48 13.53
N PHE A 208 -8.69 -5.62 12.87
CA PHE A 208 -9.62 -6.04 11.83
C PHE A 208 -10.90 -6.64 12.44
N ASP A 209 -11.79 -5.76 12.87
CA ASP A 209 -13.11 -6.10 13.37
C ASP A 209 -14.17 -5.77 12.32
N ILE A 210 -14.61 -6.80 11.58
CA ILE A 210 -15.65 -6.66 10.55
C ILE A 210 -16.71 -7.74 10.67
N ASP A 211 -17.92 -7.37 10.28
CA ASP A 211 -19.03 -8.29 10.07
C ASP A 211 -19.74 -7.91 8.77
N ILE A 212 -19.52 -8.71 7.72
CA ILE A 212 -20.18 -8.56 6.42
C ILE A 212 -21.14 -9.75 6.29
N PRO A 213 -22.45 -9.53 6.51
CA PRO A 213 -23.44 -10.60 6.55
C PRO A 213 -23.36 -11.53 5.33
N GLY A 214 -23.28 -12.84 5.61
CA GLY A 214 -23.22 -13.89 4.58
C GLY A 214 -21.92 -13.94 3.78
N LYS A 215 -20.88 -13.17 4.13
CA LYS A 215 -19.59 -13.16 3.42
C LYS A 215 -18.40 -13.43 4.34
N ILE A 216 -18.16 -12.56 5.31
CA ILE A 216 -17.03 -12.68 6.23
C ILE A 216 -17.30 -11.97 7.54
N THR A 217 -17.04 -12.65 8.65
CA THR A 217 -17.02 -12.08 9.99
C THR A 217 -15.67 -12.43 10.61
N PHE A 218 -14.94 -11.42 11.06
CA PHE A 218 -13.66 -11.60 11.75
C PHE A 218 -13.52 -10.50 12.79
N MET A 219 -13.16 -10.88 14.02
CA MET A 219 -12.97 -9.96 15.14
C MET A 219 -11.59 -10.22 15.73
N GLU A 220 -10.59 -9.52 15.21
CA GLU A 220 -9.19 -9.65 15.64
C GLU A 220 -9.04 -9.24 17.11
N SER A 221 -9.84 -8.28 17.59
CA SER A 221 -9.86 -7.80 18.97
C SER A 221 -10.29 -8.82 20.02
N LYS A 222 -10.86 -9.96 19.62
CA LYS A 222 -11.16 -11.07 20.54
C LYS A 222 -9.89 -11.70 21.10
N THR A 223 -8.76 -11.53 20.43
CA THR A 223 -7.50 -12.19 20.78
C THR A 223 -6.32 -11.23 20.81
N LEU A 224 -6.27 -10.27 19.89
CA LEU A 224 -5.16 -9.32 19.79
C LEU A 224 -5.50 -7.98 20.45
N THR A 225 -4.44 -7.32 20.89
CA THR A 225 -4.46 -5.97 21.46
C THR A 225 -3.97 -4.98 20.40
N ALA A 226 -4.59 -3.81 20.35
CA ALA A 226 -4.18 -2.73 19.45
C ALA A 226 -2.83 -2.13 19.87
N GLY A 227 -2.04 -1.73 18.88
CA GLY A 227 -0.88 -0.87 19.08
C GLY A 227 -1.29 0.55 19.47
N GLU A 228 -0.37 1.26 20.15
CA GLU A 228 -0.67 2.56 20.76
C GLU A 228 0.04 3.73 20.06
N SER A 229 0.87 3.46 19.04
CA SER A 229 1.64 4.51 18.38
C SER A 229 1.88 4.28 16.88
N PRO A 230 1.80 5.33 16.05
CA PRO A 230 2.33 5.33 14.69
C PRO A 230 3.83 5.02 14.68
N THR A 231 4.29 4.19 13.73
CA THR A 231 5.70 3.80 13.62
C THR A 231 6.31 4.35 12.34
N ILE A 232 7.35 5.16 12.50
CA ILE A 232 8.17 5.68 11.42
C ILE A 232 9.63 5.45 11.79
N VAL A 233 10.41 4.99 10.83
CA VAL A 233 11.78 4.59 11.06
C VAL A 233 12.68 5.11 9.94
N ASP A 234 13.84 5.63 10.32
CA ASP A 234 14.90 5.99 9.38
C ASP A 234 15.75 4.75 9.10
N THR A 235 16.00 4.49 7.83
CA THR A 235 16.74 3.32 7.34
C THR A 235 17.74 3.76 6.27
N GLU A 236 18.60 2.84 5.85
CA GLU A 236 19.57 3.04 4.77
C GLU A 236 18.90 3.31 3.42
N VAL A 237 17.63 2.92 3.25
CA VAL A 237 16.81 3.20 2.06
C VAL A 237 15.86 4.39 2.25
N GLY A 238 16.00 5.15 3.34
CA GLY A 238 15.21 6.33 3.65
C GLY A 238 14.17 6.11 4.76
N ARG A 239 13.38 7.15 5.01
CA ARG A 239 12.33 7.15 6.04
C ARG A 239 11.09 6.36 5.60
N ILE A 240 10.70 5.36 6.39
CA ILE A 240 9.58 4.46 6.11
C ILE A 240 8.50 4.60 7.19
N GLY A 241 7.24 4.78 6.79
CA GLY A 241 6.08 4.58 7.66
C GLY A 241 5.61 3.13 7.61
N ILE A 242 5.24 2.55 8.76
CA ILE A 242 4.79 1.16 8.85
C ILE A 242 3.33 1.11 9.25
N GLY A 243 2.48 0.43 8.47
CA GLY A 243 1.13 0.05 8.89
C GLY A 243 0.90 -1.42 8.61
N ILE A 244 -0.10 -2.04 9.23
CA ILE A 244 -0.46 -3.43 8.95
C ILE A 244 -1.90 -3.49 8.46
N CYS A 245 -2.08 -4.02 7.25
CA CYS A 245 -3.36 -4.40 6.65
C CYS A 245 -4.47 -3.37 6.81
N TYR A 246 -5.31 -3.51 7.84
CA TYR A 246 -6.46 -2.66 8.09
C TYR A 246 -6.08 -1.18 8.35
N ASP A 247 -4.86 -0.92 8.82
CA ASP A 247 -4.29 0.43 8.95
C ASP A 247 -4.36 1.23 7.64
N ILE A 248 -4.31 0.57 6.48
CA ILE A 248 -4.41 1.25 5.18
C ILE A 248 -5.76 1.94 4.99
N ARG A 249 -6.82 1.56 5.72
CA ARG A 249 -8.15 2.19 5.61
C ARG A 249 -8.21 3.56 6.25
N PHE A 250 -7.29 3.87 7.16
CA PHE A 250 -7.28 5.11 7.95
C PHE A 250 -6.30 6.10 7.34
N GLN A 251 -6.82 7.01 6.51
CA GLN A 251 -6.02 7.95 5.74
C GLN A 251 -5.21 8.90 6.64
N GLU A 252 -5.70 9.19 7.84
CA GLU A 252 -5.09 10.05 8.84
C GLU A 252 -3.69 9.54 9.22
N LEU A 253 -3.54 8.21 9.35
CA LEU A 253 -2.26 7.59 9.65
C LEU A 253 -1.23 7.81 8.54
N ALA A 254 -1.64 7.64 7.27
CA ALA A 254 -0.77 7.92 6.13
C ALA A 254 -0.43 9.42 6.01
N MET A 255 -1.39 10.30 6.34
CA MET A 255 -1.16 11.74 6.37
C MET A 255 -0.15 12.12 7.48
N ILE A 256 -0.18 11.45 8.63
CA ILE A 256 0.82 11.60 9.71
C ILE A 256 2.19 11.14 9.21
N TYR A 257 2.29 9.99 8.55
CA TYR A 257 3.55 9.49 7.98
C TYR A 257 4.15 10.47 6.97
N ALA A 258 3.33 11.01 6.06
CA ALA A 258 3.75 12.04 5.12
C ALA A 258 4.15 13.34 5.83
N ALA A 259 3.43 13.75 6.89
CA ALA A 259 3.74 14.93 7.69
C ALA A 259 5.02 14.78 8.53
N ARG A 260 5.44 13.55 8.81
CA ARG A 260 6.69 13.23 9.48
C ARG A 260 7.82 12.90 8.49
N GLY A 261 7.60 13.15 7.19
CA GLY A 261 8.65 13.13 6.17
C GLY A 261 8.92 11.76 5.53
N ALA A 262 8.01 10.79 5.67
CA ALA A 262 8.16 9.48 5.03
C ALA A 262 8.27 9.58 3.50
N HIS A 263 9.13 8.73 2.92
CA HIS A 263 9.28 8.58 1.46
C HIS A 263 8.44 7.41 0.93
N LEU A 264 8.26 6.40 1.79
CA LEU A 264 7.58 5.15 1.51
C LEU A 264 6.71 4.80 2.72
N ILE A 265 5.54 4.22 2.46
CA ILE A 265 4.76 3.51 3.48
C ILE A 265 4.67 2.04 3.11
N CYS A 266 5.05 1.16 4.03
CA CYS A 266 4.91 -0.28 3.87
C CYS A 266 3.69 -0.79 4.64
N TYR A 267 2.84 -1.54 3.95
CA TYR A 267 1.68 -2.22 4.50
C TYR A 267 1.75 -3.73 4.23
N PRO A 268 2.43 -4.53 5.07
CA PRO A 268 2.16 -5.96 5.15
C PRO A 268 0.66 -6.17 5.41
N GLY A 269 -0.01 -6.98 4.61
CA GLY A 269 -1.46 -7.16 4.77
C GLY A 269 -2.09 -8.30 4.01
N ALA A 270 -3.07 -8.95 4.62
CA ALA A 270 -3.85 -10.04 4.04
C ALA A 270 -5.31 -9.59 3.87
N PHE A 271 -5.66 -8.94 2.76
CA PHE A 271 -7.07 -8.70 2.44
C PHE A 271 -7.75 -10.02 2.03
N ASN A 272 -9.04 -10.17 2.29
CA ASN A 272 -9.80 -11.35 1.92
C ASN A 272 -10.43 -11.25 0.51
N MET A 273 -11.00 -12.35 0.03
CA MET A 273 -11.69 -12.44 -1.27
C MET A 273 -12.92 -11.52 -1.44
N THR A 274 -13.47 -10.95 -0.36
CA THR A 274 -14.58 -9.99 -0.46
C THR A 274 -14.08 -8.56 -0.62
N THR A 275 -13.12 -8.15 0.20
CA THR A 275 -12.63 -6.77 0.25
C THR A 275 -11.45 -6.51 -0.69
N GLY A 276 -10.65 -7.54 -0.99
CA GLY A 276 -9.49 -7.49 -1.87
C GLY A 276 -9.81 -6.92 -3.26
N PRO A 277 -10.72 -7.55 -4.03
CA PRO A 277 -11.06 -7.13 -5.39
C PRO A 277 -11.56 -5.68 -5.50
N LEU A 278 -12.16 -5.15 -4.44
CA LEU A 278 -12.79 -3.83 -4.44
C LEU A 278 -11.86 -2.74 -3.88
N HIS A 279 -11.09 -3.08 -2.84
CA HIS A 279 -10.45 -2.06 -2.01
C HIS A 279 -8.92 -2.14 -2.02
N TRP A 280 -8.32 -3.30 -2.31
CA TRP A 280 -6.88 -3.47 -2.16
C TRP A 280 -6.07 -2.51 -3.04
N GLU A 281 -6.37 -2.46 -4.33
CA GLU A 281 -5.72 -1.55 -5.29
C GLU A 281 -6.14 -0.08 -5.06
N LEU A 282 -7.42 0.15 -4.78
CA LEU A 282 -7.93 1.50 -4.59
C LEU A 282 -7.24 2.20 -3.42
N LEU A 283 -7.13 1.52 -2.27
CA LEU A 283 -6.60 2.11 -1.05
C LEU A 283 -5.11 2.42 -1.17
N GLN A 284 -4.29 1.49 -1.69
CA GLN A 284 -2.85 1.74 -1.90
C GLN A 284 -2.60 2.94 -2.82
N ARG A 285 -3.38 3.06 -3.92
CA ARG A 285 -3.24 4.17 -4.86
C ARG A 285 -3.67 5.49 -4.24
N ALA A 286 -4.76 5.49 -3.48
CA ALA A 286 -5.19 6.67 -2.72
C ALA A 286 -4.12 7.13 -1.73
N ARG A 287 -3.54 6.20 -0.93
CA ARG A 287 -2.47 6.55 0.02
C ARG A 287 -1.24 7.13 -0.67
N ALA A 288 -0.84 6.58 -1.82
CA ALA A 288 0.30 7.09 -2.57
C ALA A 288 0.04 8.48 -3.16
N VAL A 289 -1.09 8.66 -3.87
CA VAL A 289 -1.37 9.88 -4.64
C VAL A 289 -1.68 11.09 -3.75
N ASP A 290 -2.43 10.90 -2.66
CA ASP A 290 -2.85 11.99 -1.76
C ASP A 290 -1.70 12.49 -0.88
N ASN A 291 -0.72 11.62 -0.62
CA ASN A 291 0.44 11.92 0.21
C ASN A 291 1.73 12.15 -0.58
N GLN A 292 1.70 11.92 -1.90
CA GLN A 292 2.83 12.11 -2.81
C GLN A 292 4.09 11.38 -2.32
N LEU A 293 3.96 10.07 -2.13
CA LEU A 293 4.99 9.14 -1.64
C LEU A 293 4.76 7.75 -2.25
N TYR A 294 5.73 6.85 -2.11
CA TYR A 294 5.57 5.45 -2.52
C TYR A 294 4.73 4.67 -1.51
N VAL A 295 4.00 3.66 -1.98
CA VAL A 295 3.30 2.70 -1.12
C VAL A 295 3.66 1.28 -1.57
N ALA A 296 4.11 0.45 -0.63
CA ALA A 296 4.37 -0.97 -0.85
C ALA A 296 3.42 -1.80 0.00
N THR A 297 2.69 -2.72 -0.63
CA THR A 297 1.85 -3.69 0.07
C THR A 297 2.36 -5.11 -0.18
N CYS A 298 2.48 -5.92 0.86
CA CYS A 298 2.93 -7.30 0.74
C CYS A 298 1.91 -8.24 1.38
N SER A 299 1.38 -9.17 0.60
CA SER A 299 0.30 -10.07 0.99
C SER A 299 0.75 -11.52 0.99
N PRO A 300 0.17 -12.40 1.83
CA PRO A 300 0.33 -13.84 1.64
C PRO A 300 -0.24 -14.26 0.28
N ALA A 301 0.32 -15.32 -0.30
CA ALA A 301 -0.28 -15.99 -1.45
C ALA A 301 -1.64 -16.60 -1.07
N ARG A 302 -2.52 -16.72 -2.05
CA ARG A 302 -3.85 -17.31 -1.87
C ARG A 302 -3.75 -18.81 -1.67
N ASP A 303 -4.21 -19.27 -0.51
CA ASP A 303 -4.54 -20.67 -0.26
C ASP A 303 -6.05 -20.81 -0.10
N VAL A 304 -6.69 -21.59 -0.99
CA VAL A 304 -8.13 -21.86 -0.96
C VAL A 304 -8.52 -22.86 0.13
N GLY A 305 -7.55 -23.60 0.68
CA GLY A 305 -7.75 -24.51 1.81
C GLY A 305 -7.60 -23.86 3.18
N ALA A 306 -7.10 -22.61 3.24
CA ALA A 306 -6.91 -21.89 4.49
C ALA A 306 -8.25 -21.36 5.06
N GLY A 307 -8.34 -21.30 6.39
CA GLY A 307 -9.51 -20.72 7.06
C GLY A 307 -9.73 -19.23 6.75
N TYR A 308 -8.65 -18.51 6.43
CA TYR A 308 -8.68 -17.15 5.91
C TYR A 308 -8.03 -17.11 4.53
N VAL A 309 -8.84 -16.94 3.48
CA VAL A 309 -8.36 -16.94 2.09
C VAL A 309 -7.89 -15.54 1.70
N ALA A 310 -6.57 -15.37 1.61
CA ALA A 310 -5.94 -14.12 1.21
C ALA A 310 -6.19 -13.78 -0.28
N TRP A 311 -6.28 -12.49 -0.56
CA TRP A 311 -6.42 -11.94 -1.91
C TRP A 311 -5.13 -12.12 -2.71
N GLY A 312 -3.97 -11.93 -2.09
CA GLY A 312 -2.67 -11.85 -2.76
C GLY A 312 -2.44 -10.45 -3.35
N HIS A 313 -1.87 -10.40 -4.55
CA HIS A 313 -1.58 -9.17 -5.28
C HIS A 313 -0.71 -8.18 -4.49
N SER A 314 0.43 -8.63 -3.99
CA SER A 314 1.46 -7.71 -3.47
C SER A 314 1.80 -6.65 -4.53
N THR A 315 1.94 -5.39 -4.14
CA THR A 315 2.00 -4.27 -5.11
C THR A 315 2.94 -3.16 -4.65
N LEU A 316 3.66 -2.57 -5.60
CA LEU A 316 4.35 -1.30 -5.44
C LEU A 316 3.63 -0.21 -6.24
N VAL A 317 3.30 0.89 -5.56
CA VAL A 317 2.66 2.07 -6.14
C VAL A 317 3.57 3.28 -6.06
N GLY A 318 3.67 4.02 -7.15
CA GLY A 318 4.45 5.24 -7.25
C GLY A 318 3.70 6.51 -6.79
N PRO A 319 4.41 7.65 -6.66
CA PRO A 319 3.86 8.89 -6.12
C PRO A 319 2.75 9.56 -6.98
N PHE A 320 2.54 9.13 -8.23
CA PHE A 320 1.42 9.56 -9.06
C PHE A 320 0.18 8.67 -8.89
N GLY A 321 0.26 7.62 -8.06
CA GLY A 321 -0.79 6.63 -7.89
C GLY A 321 -0.79 5.55 -8.98
N GLU A 322 0.30 5.44 -9.73
CA GLU A 322 0.57 4.42 -10.74
C GLU A 322 1.05 3.12 -10.10
N ILE A 323 0.58 1.98 -10.60
CA ILE A 323 1.08 0.67 -10.20
C ILE A 323 2.38 0.42 -10.95
N LEU A 324 3.48 0.29 -10.23
CA LEU A 324 4.81 0.06 -10.80
C LEU A 324 5.09 -1.44 -10.98
N ALA A 325 4.62 -2.26 -10.04
CA ALA A 325 4.70 -3.72 -10.12
C ALA A 325 3.61 -4.34 -9.24
N THR A 326 3.02 -5.45 -9.69
CA THR A 326 2.04 -6.23 -8.91
C THR A 326 2.22 -7.71 -9.19
N THR A 327 1.97 -8.56 -8.18
CA THR A 327 1.85 -10.00 -8.38
C THR A 327 0.40 -10.34 -8.77
N GLU A 328 0.22 -11.59 -9.18
CA GLU A 328 -1.09 -12.25 -9.13
C GLU A 328 -1.36 -12.79 -7.71
N HIS A 329 -2.15 -13.86 -7.58
CA HIS A 329 -2.56 -14.46 -6.31
C HIS A 329 -1.65 -15.61 -5.84
N LYS A 330 -0.72 -16.11 -6.68
CA LYS A 330 0.19 -17.22 -6.34
C LYS A 330 1.44 -16.71 -5.64
N GLN A 331 2.19 -17.61 -5.00
CA GLN A 331 3.50 -17.27 -4.44
C GLN A 331 4.41 -16.72 -5.53
N ASP A 332 5.00 -15.55 -5.26
CA ASP A 332 5.85 -14.81 -6.21
C ASP A 332 6.67 -13.74 -5.47
N ILE A 333 7.68 -13.18 -6.14
CA ILE A 333 8.52 -12.11 -5.62
C ILE A 333 8.59 -10.98 -6.64
N ILE A 334 8.13 -9.78 -6.26
CA ILE A 334 8.38 -8.57 -7.04
C ILE A 334 9.80 -8.10 -6.78
N ILE A 335 10.52 -7.74 -7.84
CA ILE A 335 11.72 -6.90 -7.77
C ILE A 335 11.46 -5.66 -8.62
N ALA A 336 11.34 -4.51 -7.97
CA ALA A 336 11.02 -3.24 -8.63
C ALA A 336 11.94 -2.11 -8.15
N GLU A 337 12.15 -1.09 -8.98
CA GLU A 337 12.98 0.07 -8.64
C GLU A 337 12.13 1.18 -7.97
N ILE A 338 12.68 1.78 -6.92
CA ILE A 338 12.21 3.02 -6.31
C ILE A 338 13.19 4.12 -6.70
N ASP A 339 12.67 5.30 -7.09
CA ASP A 339 13.44 6.50 -7.42
C ASP A 339 12.84 7.72 -6.72
N TYR A 340 13.50 8.19 -5.66
CA TYR A 340 12.96 9.29 -4.87
C TYR A 340 12.96 10.64 -5.58
N SER A 341 13.67 10.81 -6.70
CA SER A 341 13.54 12.01 -7.53
C SER A 341 12.11 12.18 -8.09
N ILE A 342 11.36 11.08 -8.22
CA ILE A 342 9.97 11.09 -8.66
C ILE A 342 9.04 11.72 -7.60
N ILE A 343 9.36 11.60 -6.31
CA ILE A 343 8.63 12.30 -5.24
C ILE A 343 8.78 13.81 -5.39
N GLU A 344 10.00 14.28 -5.61
CA GLU A 344 10.31 15.71 -5.76
C GLU A 344 9.64 16.29 -7.00
N LEU A 345 9.71 15.57 -8.12
CA LEU A 345 9.00 15.92 -9.36
C LEU A 345 7.50 16.05 -9.09
N ARG A 346 6.89 15.04 -8.45
CA ARG A 346 5.45 15.03 -8.14
C ARG A 346 5.04 16.21 -7.26
N ARG A 347 5.78 16.49 -6.19
CA ARG A 347 5.51 17.59 -5.24
C ARG A 347 5.72 18.97 -5.86
N THR A 348 6.65 19.10 -6.81
CA THR A 348 6.89 20.35 -7.54
C THR A 348 5.78 20.62 -8.56
N SER A 349 5.38 19.60 -9.32
CA SER A 349 4.33 19.73 -10.35
C SER A 349 2.93 19.90 -9.75
N LEU A 350 2.67 19.32 -8.57
CA LEU A 350 1.39 19.42 -7.87
C LEU A 350 1.64 19.75 -6.38
N PRO A 351 1.84 21.02 -6.02
CA PRO A 351 2.27 21.42 -4.67
C PRO A 351 1.11 21.43 -3.66
N LEU A 352 0.54 20.25 -3.37
CA LEU A 352 -0.62 20.09 -2.50
C LEU A 352 -0.42 20.73 -1.12
N THR A 353 0.80 20.67 -0.59
CA THR A 353 1.15 21.26 0.71
C THR A 353 0.95 22.77 0.75
N LYS A 354 1.13 23.49 -0.37
CA LYS A 354 0.93 24.94 -0.47
C LYS A 354 -0.55 25.34 -0.61
N GLN A 355 -1.42 24.36 -0.85
CA GLN A 355 -2.84 24.55 -1.18
C GLN A 355 -3.78 24.05 -0.08
N ARG A 356 -3.26 23.43 0.98
CA ARG A 356 -4.06 23.00 2.12
C ARG A 356 -4.73 24.20 2.79
N ARG A 357 -5.97 24.00 3.24
CA ARG A 357 -6.81 25.02 3.89
C ARG A 357 -6.69 24.95 5.40
N GLY A 358 -5.52 25.30 5.94
CA GLY A 358 -5.29 25.34 7.38
C GLY A 358 -6.16 26.35 8.12
N ASP A 359 -6.77 27.28 7.37
CA ASP A 359 -7.82 28.18 7.85
C ASP A 359 -9.18 27.47 8.06
N LEU A 360 -9.39 26.28 7.51
CA LEU A 360 -10.65 25.52 7.59
C LEU A 360 -10.52 24.18 8.31
N TYR A 361 -9.42 23.48 8.12
CA TYR A 361 -9.20 22.16 8.70
C TYR A 361 -7.74 21.98 9.13
N GLN A 362 -7.55 21.09 10.09
CA GLN A 362 -6.23 20.75 10.60
C GLN A 362 -6.13 19.25 10.88
N LEU A 363 -5.02 18.64 10.46
CA LEU A 363 -4.61 17.32 10.94
C LEU A 363 -3.81 17.48 12.23
N VAL A 364 -4.23 16.84 13.31
CA VAL A 364 -3.56 16.91 14.62
C VAL A 364 -2.88 15.58 14.92
N ASP A 365 -1.56 15.60 15.00
CA ASP A 365 -0.71 14.50 15.43
C ASP A 365 -0.48 14.61 16.95
N ILE A 366 -1.39 13.98 17.71
CA ILE A 366 -1.47 14.10 19.17
C ILE A 366 -0.17 13.63 19.84
N GLN A 367 0.41 12.52 19.38
CA GLN A 367 1.62 11.96 19.98
C GLN A 367 2.80 12.92 19.85
N ARG A 368 3.01 13.49 18.65
CA ARG A 368 4.12 14.43 18.43
C ARG A 368 3.87 15.77 19.12
N LEU A 369 2.62 16.23 19.16
CA LEU A 369 2.26 17.46 19.87
C LEU A 369 2.60 17.35 21.37
N ASN A 370 2.24 16.24 22.01
CA ASN A 370 2.51 16.01 23.42
C ASN A 370 4.01 15.84 23.72
N SER A 371 4.81 15.32 22.78
CA SER A 371 6.28 15.19 22.95
C SER A 371 7.06 16.51 22.87
N GLN A 372 6.42 17.58 22.38
CA GLN A 372 7.01 18.92 22.27
C GLN A 372 6.54 19.86 23.38
N SER A 373 5.59 19.41 24.20
CA SER A 373 5.05 20.11 25.37
C SER A 373 5.89 19.74 26.60
#